data_AF-A0A2P5A942-F1
#
_entry.id   AF-A0A2P5A942-F1
#
_cell.length_a   1.000
_cell.length_b   1.000
_cell.length_c   1.000
_cell.angle_alpha   90.00
_cell.angle_beta   90.00
_cell.angle_gamma   90.00
#
_symmetry.space_group_name_H-M   'P 1'
#
loop_
_entity.id
_entity.type
_entity.pdbx_description
1 polymer ?
#
loop_
_entity_poly.entity_id
_entity_poly.type
_entity_poly.pdbx_seq_one_letter_code
_entity_poly.pdbx_strand_id
1 'polypeptide(L)'
;MQIVEEMSAEQRKVLLFFWTSMKYLPVEGFHGLASRLYIYRSSERYERLPSSHTCFYRLCFPPYPTKAMLQERLRIITQEHFGSSFGTW
;
A
#
# COMPACT_ATOMS: atom_id res chain seq x y z
N MET A 1 8.50 10.66 -1.07
CA MET A 1 8.34 9.35 -1.73
C MET A 1 7.73 9.63 -3.09
N GLN A 2 8.58 9.92 -4.09
CA GLN A 2 8.17 10.59 -5.33
C GLN A 2 6.97 9.92 -6.04
N ILE A 3 6.87 8.59 -6.00
CA ILE A 3 5.77 7.85 -6.65
C ILE A 3 4.41 8.17 -6.03
N VAL A 4 4.30 8.26 -4.70
CA VAL A 4 3.02 8.54 -4.01
C VAL A 4 2.61 10.00 -4.19
N GLU A 5 3.59 10.90 -4.30
CA GLU A 5 3.36 12.31 -4.62
C GLU A 5 2.80 12.49 -6.04
N GLU A 6 3.10 11.59 -6.97
CA GLU A 6 2.56 11.59 -8.34
C GLU A 6 1.17 10.92 -8.46
N MET A 7 0.69 10.23 -7.41
CA MET A 7 -0.64 9.57 -7.42
C MET A 7 -1.80 10.56 -7.31
N SER A 8 -2.94 10.22 -7.93
CA SER A 8 -4.20 10.94 -7.75
C SER A 8 -4.75 10.80 -6.32
N ALA A 9 -5.72 11.64 -5.95
CA ALA A 9 -6.37 11.56 -4.64
C ALA A 9 -7.08 10.21 -4.42
N GLU A 10 -7.68 9.66 -5.46
CA GLU A 10 -8.37 8.37 -5.48
C GLU A 10 -7.36 7.23 -5.27
N GLN A 11 -6.26 7.23 -6.00
CA GLN A 11 -5.18 6.24 -5.83
C GLN A 11 -4.60 6.26 -4.42
N ARG A 12 -4.40 7.46 -3.84
CA ARG A 12 -3.94 7.60 -2.45
C ARG A 12 -4.95 7.08 -1.45
N LYS A 13 -6.26 7.26 -1.67
CA LYS A 13 -7.32 6.68 -0.83
C LYS A 13 -7.34 5.17 -0.92
N VAL A 14 -7.21 4.60 -2.12
CA VAL A 14 -7.11 3.14 -2.29
C VAL A 14 -5.85 2.60 -1.62
N LEU A 15 -4.70 3.28 -1.74
CA LEU A 15 -3.47 2.91 -1.05
C LEU A 15 -3.62 2.96 0.48
N LEU A 16 -4.27 4.00 1.01
CA LEU A 16 -4.56 4.10 2.44
C LEU A 16 -5.41 2.92 2.90
N PHE A 17 -6.49 2.61 2.18
CA PHE A 17 -7.35 1.49 2.51
C PHE A 17 -6.61 0.16 2.41
N PHE A 18 -5.79 -0.03 1.37
CA PHE A 18 -4.94 -1.22 1.23
C PHE A 18 -4.01 -1.40 2.43
N TRP A 19 -3.36 -0.32 2.88
CA TRP A 19 -2.41 -0.36 4.00
C TRP A 19 -3.10 -0.54 5.36
N THR A 20 -4.25 0.10 5.57
CA THR A 20 -4.81 0.30 6.92
C THR A 20 -6.18 -0.35 7.13
N SER A 21 -6.85 -0.81 6.06
CA SER A 21 -8.28 -1.16 6.04
C SER A 21 -9.22 0.01 6.41
N MET A 22 -8.72 1.24 6.41
CA MET A 22 -9.50 2.44 6.73
C MET A 22 -9.84 3.21 5.46
N LYS A 23 -11.13 3.56 5.29
CA LYS A 23 -11.58 4.37 4.15
C LYS A 23 -11.25 5.85 4.31
N TYR A 24 -11.11 6.31 5.55
CA TYR A 24 -10.85 7.71 5.90
C TYR A 24 -9.87 7.77 7.08
N LEU A 25 -9.06 8.84 7.12
CA LEU A 25 -8.21 9.12 8.26
C LEU A 25 -9.04 9.72 9.43
N PRO A 26 -8.57 9.57 10.67
CA PRO A 26 -9.07 10.33 11.81
C PRO A 26 -8.93 11.85 11.59
N VAL A 27 -9.63 12.64 12.39
CA VAL A 27 -9.57 14.11 12.32
C VAL A 27 -8.15 14.60 12.59
N GLU A 28 -7.41 13.88 13.43
CA GLU A 28 -6.01 14.10 13.78
C GLU A 28 -5.03 13.62 12.69
N GLY A 29 -5.53 13.14 11.55
CA GLY A 29 -4.74 12.58 10.46
C GLY A 29 -4.02 11.29 10.86
N PHE A 30 -2.81 11.06 10.32
CA PHE A 30 -2.02 9.86 10.63
C PHE A 30 -1.62 9.75 12.11
N HIS A 31 -1.60 10.87 12.85
CA HIS A 31 -1.32 10.86 14.29
C HIS A 31 -2.45 10.24 15.11
N GLY A 32 -3.68 10.21 14.57
CA GLY A 32 -4.83 9.55 15.21
C GLY A 32 -4.86 8.03 15.01
N LEU A 33 -3.90 7.44 14.27
CA LEU A 33 -3.83 5.99 14.11
C LEU A 33 -3.33 5.33 15.41
N ALA A 34 -3.87 4.15 15.72
CA ALA A 34 -3.49 3.39 16.91
C ALA A 34 -2.00 2.98 16.91
N SER A 35 -1.35 2.99 15.74
CA SER A 35 0.09 2.83 15.60
C SER A 35 0.58 3.61 14.38
N ARG A 36 1.90 3.82 14.31
CA ARG A 36 2.53 4.43 13.14
C ARG A 36 2.43 3.50 11.94
N LEU A 37 2.39 4.10 10.75
CA LEU A 37 2.51 3.37 9.50
C LEU A 37 3.95 2.90 9.28
N TYR A 38 4.14 1.63 8.96
CA TYR A 38 5.46 1.06 8.70
C TYR A 38 5.59 0.49 7.30
N ILE A 39 6.72 0.79 6.65
CA ILE A 39 7.12 0.20 5.38
C ILE A 39 8.19 -0.86 5.65
N TYR A 40 7.97 -2.07 5.14
CA TYR A 40 8.88 -3.20 5.30
C TYR A 40 9.30 -3.74 3.94
N ARG A 41 10.51 -4.27 3.87
CA ARG A 41 10.98 -5.07 2.74
C ARG A 41 10.76 -6.55 3.06
N SER A 42 10.00 -7.26 2.22
CA SER A 42 9.81 -8.70 2.36
C SER A 42 10.93 -9.49 1.68
N SER A 43 11.05 -10.77 2.01
CA SER A 43 11.94 -11.74 1.36
C SER A 43 11.25 -12.49 0.20
N GLU A 44 10.06 -12.06 -0.20
CA GLU A 44 9.32 -12.66 -1.30
C GLU A 44 9.99 -12.38 -2.65
N ARG A 45 9.63 -13.15 -3.67
CA ARG A 45 10.13 -12.91 -5.02
C ARG A 45 9.58 -11.61 -5.59
N TYR A 46 10.37 -10.93 -6.40
CA TYR A 46 10.05 -9.58 -6.91
C TYR A 46 8.84 -9.55 -7.86
N GLU A 47 8.35 -10.69 -8.32
CA GLU A 47 7.15 -10.80 -9.15
C GLU A 47 5.85 -10.63 -8.36
N ARG A 48 5.91 -10.83 -7.03
CA ARG A 48 4.76 -10.67 -6.13
C ARG A 48 4.34 -9.20 -6.03
N LEU A 49 3.07 -8.97 -5.75
CA LEU A 49 2.55 -7.65 -5.42
C LEU A 49 2.97 -7.26 -3.99
N PRO A 50 2.91 -5.96 -3.63
CA PRO A 50 3.03 -5.56 -2.25
C PRO A 50 1.90 -6.20 -1.43
N SER A 51 2.17 -6.49 -0.17
CA SER A 51 1.20 -7.04 0.78
C SER A 51 1.01 -6.10 1.96
N SER A 52 -0.13 -6.16 2.63
CA SER A 52 -0.38 -5.38 3.84
C SER A 52 -0.78 -6.27 5.00
N HIS A 53 -0.33 -5.90 6.19
CA HIS A 53 -0.82 -6.44 7.45
C HIS A 53 -1.49 -5.30 8.19
N THR A 54 -2.78 -5.10 7.89
CA THR A 54 -3.57 -3.94 8.33
C THR A 54 -3.66 -3.86 9.85
N CYS A 55 -3.76 -5.01 10.55
CA CYS A 55 -3.73 -5.09 12.02
C CYS A 55 -2.47 -4.47 12.65
N PHE A 56 -1.37 -4.41 11.90
CA PHE A 56 -0.08 -3.90 12.37
C PHE A 56 0.37 -2.65 11.60
N TYR A 57 -0.53 -2.05 10.79
CA TYR A 57 -0.22 -0.88 9.96
C TYR A 57 1.06 -1.06 9.11
N ARG A 58 1.28 -2.26 8.57
CA ARG A 58 2.48 -2.63 7.82
C ARG A 58 2.18 -2.75 6.33
N LEU A 59 2.98 -2.10 5.51
CA LEU A 59 3.03 -2.27 4.07
C LEU A 59 4.36 -2.92 3.68
N CYS A 60 4.28 -4.11 3.10
CA CYS A 60 5.42 -4.95 2.76
C CYS A 60 5.67 -4.91 1.24
N PHE A 61 6.90 -4.57 0.86
CA PHE A 61 7.34 -4.57 -0.54
C PHE A 61 8.36 -5.70 -0.79
N PRO A 62 8.13 -6.54 -1.81
CA PRO A 62 9.18 -7.37 -2.36
C PRO A 62 10.38 -6.53 -2.85
N PRO A 63 11.56 -7.14 -3.03
CA PRO A 63 12.79 -6.45 -3.43
C PRO A 63 12.77 -6.07 -4.93
N TYR A 64 11.94 -5.10 -5.30
CA TYR A 64 11.82 -4.64 -6.68
C TYR A 64 13.13 -4.01 -7.18
N PRO A 65 13.70 -4.49 -8.31
CA PRO A 65 15.02 -4.05 -8.77
C PRO A 65 15.00 -2.66 -9.41
N THR A 66 13.85 -2.13 -9.81
CA THR A 66 13.73 -0.82 -10.46
C THR A 66 12.58 0.01 -9.90
N LYS A 67 12.73 1.35 -9.96
CA LYS A 67 11.66 2.30 -9.60
C LYS A 67 10.41 2.10 -10.48
N ALA A 68 10.60 1.87 -11.77
CA ALA A 68 9.51 1.62 -12.71
C ALA A 68 8.67 0.41 -12.29
N MET A 69 9.32 -0.65 -11.80
CA MET A 69 8.60 -1.82 -11.33
C MET A 69 7.86 -1.54 -10.02
N LEU A 70 8.47 -0.85 -9.05
CA LEU A 70 7.76 -0.41 -7.84
C LEU A 70 6.52 0.43 -8.19
N GLN A 71 6.65 1.38 -9.12
CA GLN A 71 5.55 2.23 -9.57
C GLN A 71 4.44 1.42 -10.23
N GLU A 72 4.77 0.47 -11.10
CA GLU A 72 3.78 -0.40 -11.74
C GLU A 72 3.06 -1.29 -10.71
N ARG A 73 3.79 -1.87 -9.75
CA ARG A 73 3.21 -2.71 -8.70
C ARG A 73 2.30 -1.91 -7.76
N LEU A 74 2.67 -0.68 -7.43
CA LEU A 74 1.83 0.27 -6.70
C LEU A 74 0.59 0.66 -7.51
N ARG A 75 0.74 0.89 -8.82
CA ARG A 75 -0.39 1.19 -9.71
C ARG A 75 -1.40 0.05 -9.67
N ILE A 76 -0.96 -1.21 -9.77
CA ILE A 76 -1.84 -2.38 -9.70
C ILE A 76 -2.66 -2.39 -8.40
N ILE A 77 -2.03 -2.30 -7.23
CA ILE A 77 -2.77 -2.37 -5.94
C ILE A 77 -3.65 -1.14 -5.66
N THR A 78 -3.47 -0.05 -6.43
CA THR A 78 -4.28 1.17 -6.31
C THR A 78 -5.37 1.29 -7.37
N GLN A 79 -5.56 0.26 -8.22
CA GLN A 79 -6.72 0.17 -9.10
C GLN A 79 -7.97 -0.27 -8.30
N GLU A 80 -9.12 0.33 -8.61
CA GLU A 80 -10.37 0.24 -7.81
C GLU A 80 -10.88 -1.20 -7.53
N HIS A 81 -10.41 -2.20 -8.26
CA HIS A 81 -10.87 -3.60 -8.13
C HIS A 81 -10.03 -4.47 -7.18
N PHE A 82 -8.88 -4.00 -6.67
CA PHE A 82 -8.01 -4.83 -5.82
C PHE A 82 -8.40 -4.86 -4.33
N GLY A 83 -9.26 -3.95 -3.87
CA GLY A 83 -9.69 -3.85 -2.47
C GLY A 83 -10.55 -5.02 -1.96
N SER A 84 -10.89 -5.99 -2.82
CA SER A 84 -11.82 -7.09 -2.53
C SER A 84 -11.33 -8.47 -2.98
N SER A 85 -10.05 -8.62 -3.36
CA SER A 85 -9.53 -9.91 -3.84
C SER A 85 -9.09 -10.82 -2.69
N PHE A 86 -9.70 -12.00 -2.57
CA PHE A 86 -9.35 -13.04 -1.61
C PHE A 86 -8.03 -13.73 -1.99
N GLY A 87 -6.88 -13.06 -1.83
CA GLY A 87 -5.58 -13.71 -1.63
C GLY A 87 -5.11 -14.79 -2.62
N THR A 88 -5.67 -14.91 -3.82
CA THR A 88 -5.28 -15.93 -4.81
C THR A 88 -4.47 -15.29 -5.93
N TRP A 89 -3.19 -15.00 -5.67
CA TRP A 89 -2.15 -14.86 -6.70
C TRP A 89 -0.80 -15.21 -6.08
#